data_AF-A0AAF0V7Y1-F1
#
_entry.id   AF-A0AAF0V7Y1-F1
#
_cell.length_a   1.000
_cell.length_b   1.000
_cell.length_c   1.000
_cell.angle_alpha   90.00
_cell.angle_beta   90.00
_cell.angle_gamma   90.00
#
_symmetry.space_group_name_H-M   'P 1'
#
loop_
_entity.id
_entity.type
_entity.pdbx_description
1 polymer ?
#
loop_
_entity_poly.entity_id
_entity_poly.type
_entity_poly.pdbx_seq_one_letter_code
_entity_poly.pdbx_strand_id
1 'polypeptide(L)'
;MKRGITLCSRCFLCGETLETVNHLFLHCKYTRQLWRIFLSLEGISWTMPRRVTEALYSWEEAGALAKDRTRWRIIPASIWWAIWKERNSRCFEGIENSVQDVKLNCILLLCFWCNQLYSNDIASIVDVLDSI
;
A
#
# COMPACT_ATOMS: atom_id res chain seq x y z
N MET A 1 -36.11 -3.55 12.86
CA MET A 1 -34.76 -3.00 12.58
C MET A 1 -34.52 -2.99 11.07
N LYS A 2 -34.63 -1.83 10.42
CA LYS A 2 -34.22 -1.68 9.02
C LYS A 2 -32.70 -1.45 9.01
N ARG A 3 -31.90 -2.43 8.55
CA ARG A 3 -30.50 -2.19 8.21
C ARG A 3 -30.51 -1.36 6.93
N GLY A 4 -30.51 -0.03 7.07
CA GLY A 4 -30.43 0.91 5.96
C GLY A 4 -29.10 0.70 5.25
N ILE A 5 -29.13 -0.03 4.14
CA ILE A 5 -27.97 -0.21 3.28
C ILE A 5 -27.76 1.12 2.55
N THR A 6 -26.72 1.86 2.92
CA THR A 6 -26.28 3.03 2.15
C THR A 6 -25.63 2.52 0.86
N LEU A 7 -26.44 2.48 -0.18
CA LEU A 7 -26.11 2.06 -1.53
C LEU A 7 -25.14 3.08 -2.16
N CYS A 8 -23.92 2.63 -2.49
CA CYS A 8 -22.75 3.41 -2.96
C CYS A 8 -22.03 4.27 -1.89
N SER A 9 -21.29 3.63 -0.98
CA SER A 9 -20.31 4.35 -0.17
C SER A 9 -19.21 4.90 -1.10
N ARG A 10 -19.05 6.23 -1.11
CA ARG A 10 -17.81 6.85 -1.58
C ARG A 10 -16.63 6.23 -0.83
N CYS A 11 -15.45 6.19 -1.45
CA CYS A 11 -14.27 5.62 -0.84
C CYS A 11 -13.98 6.28 0.51
N PHE A 12 -13.84 5.48 1.56
CA PHE A 12 -13.62 5.99 2.92
C PHE A 12 -12.29 6.71 3.08
N LEU A 13 -11.37 6.54 2.13
CA LEU A 13 -10.11 7.28 2.11
C LEU A 13 -10.23 8.64 1.42
N CYS A 14 -10.70 8.68 0.17
CA CYS A 14 -10.69 9.93 -0.60
C CYS A 14 -11.99 10.73 -0.52
N GLY A 15 -13.13 10.11 -0.20
CA GLY A 15 -14.45 10.75 -0.20
C GLY A 15 -14.97 11.23 -1.56
N GLU A 16 -14.22 11.00 -2.64
CA GLU A 16 -14.47 11.61 -3.96
C GLU A 16 -15.08 10.63 -4.96
N THR A 17 -14.59 9.39 -4.99
CA THR A 17 -14.95 8.39 -6.00
C THR A 17 -15.70 7.22 -5.36
N LEU A 18 -16.51 6.50 -6.14
CA LEU A 18 -17.10 5.25 -5.71
C LEU A 18 -16.02 4.27 -5.25
N GLU A 19 -16.22 3.65 -4.09
CA GLU A 19 -15.30 2.63 -3.64
C GLU A 19 -15.44 1.36 -4.48
N THR A 20 -14.34 0.96 -5.10
CA THR A 20 -14.17 -0.34 -5.76
C THR A 20 -12.83 -0.90 -5.35
N VAL A 21 -12.62 -2.21 -5.49
CA VAL A 21 -11.31 -2.84 -5.20
C VAL A 21 -10.18 -2.15 -5.97
N ASN A 22 -10.38 -1.89 -7.27
CA ASN A 22 -9.38 -1.22 -8.10
C ASN A 22 -9.15 0.23 -7.68
N HIS A 23 -10.21 0.97 -7.33
CA HIS A 23 -10.04 2.31 -6.79
C HIS A 23 -9.29 2.28 -5.47
N LEU A 24 -9.74 1.48 -4.51
CA LEU A 24 -9.16 1.43 -3.18
C LEU A 24 -7.67 1.06 -3.20
N PHE A 25 -7.27 0.05 -3.97
CA PHE A 25 -5.91 -0.48 -3.92
C PHE A 25 -4.95 0.06 -4.99
N LEU A 26 -5.44 0.79 -5.99
CA LEU A 26 -4.61 1.34 -7.08
C LEU A 26 -4.85 2.83 -7.32
N HIS A 27 -6.11 3.23 -7.50
CA HIS A 27 -6.44 4.54 -8.07
C HIS A 27 -6.86 5.61 -7.06
N CYS A 28 -7.02 5.27 -5.79
CA CYS A 28 -7.31 6.23 -4.74
C CYS A 28 -6.11 7.17 -4.57
N LYS A 29 -6.36 8.47 -4.39
CA LYS A 29 -5.30 9.47 -4.19
C LYS A 29 -4.41 9.15 -2.99
N TYR A 30 -4.94 8.52 -1.95
CA TYR A 30 -4.17 8.02 -0.81
C TYR A 30 -3.24 6.88 -1.23
N THR A 31 -3.80 5.87 -1.90
CA THR A 31 -3.06 4.68 -2.34
C THR A 31 -1.98 5.01 -3.36
N ARG A 32 -2.24 5.92 -4.29
CA ARG A 32 -1.23 6.41 -5.23
C ARG A 32 -0.02 7.06 -4.52
N GLN A 33 -0.23 7.74 -3.40
CA GLN A 33 0.88 8.32 -2.64
C GLN A 33 1.75 7.23 -2.00
N LEU A 34 1.16 6.15 -1.51
CA LEU A 34 1.90 5.02 -0.97
C LEU A 34 2.71 4.31 -2.04
N TRP A 35 2.09 3.99 -3.19
CA TRP A 35 2.82 3.44 -4.34
C TRP A 35 3.99 4.33 -4.77
N ARG A 36 3.79 5.65 -4.82
CA ARG A 36 4.85 6.61 -5.20
C ARG A 36 6.07 6.55 -4.29
N ILE A 37 5.91 6.30 -3.00
CA ILE A 37 7.06 6.18 -2.07
C ILE A 37 7.97 5.06 -2.55
N PHE A 38 7.42 3.85 -2.71
CA PHE A 38 8.21 2.69 -3.11
C PHE A 38 8.73 2.80 -4.54
N LEU A 39 7.92 3.28 -5.47
CA LEU A 39 8.37 3.50 -6.85
C LEU A 39 9.52 4.51 -6.93
N SER A 40 9.51 5.55 -6.10
CA SER A 40 10.60 6.54 -6.06
C SER A 40 11.85 5.96 -5.42
N LEU A 41 11.71 5.20 -4.32
CA LEU A 41 12.83 4.52 -3.65
C LEU A 41 13.53 3.52 -4.57
N GLU A 42 12.78 2.80 -5.40
CA GLU A 42 13.34 1.83 -6.35
C GLU A 42 13.71 2.47 -7.71
N GLY A 43 13.44 3.77 -7.92
CA GLY A 43 13.75 4.48 -9.17
C GLY A 43 12.93 4.00 -10.39
N ILE A 44 11.72 3.49 -10.17
CA ILE A 44 10.91 2.84 -11.21
C ILE A 44 9.88 3.82 -11.78
N SER A 45 9.89 3.96 -13.10
CA SER A 45 8.77 4.54 -13.84
C SER A 45 7.67 3.49 -14.01
N TRP A 46 6.53 3.69 -13.36
CA TRP A 46 5.43 2.73 -13.36
C TRP A 46 4.12 3.35 -13.82
N THR A 47 3.45 2.68 -14.76
CA THR A 47 2.09 3.00 -15.16
C THR A 47 1.13 2.06 -14.46
N MET A 48 0.29 2.59 -13.57
CA MET A 48 -0.62 1.77 -12.78
C MET A 48 -1.69 1.10 -13.68
N PRO A 49 -1.80 -0.26 -13.68
CA PRO A 49 -2.81 -0.95 -14.47
C PRO A 49 -4.24 -0.67 -14.01
N ARG A 50 -5.22 -1.07 -14.82
CA ARG A 50 -6.63 -0.82 -14.50
C ARG A 50 -7.11 -1.71 -13.35
N ARG A 51 -6.68 -2.97 -13.33
CA ARG A 51 -7.15 -3.98 -12.36
C ARG A 51 -6.05 -4.43 -11.41
N VAL A 52 -6.42 -4.77 -10.17
CA VAL A 52 -5.49 -5.33 -9.18
C VAL A 52 -4.80 -6.61 -9.66
N THR A 53 -5.49 -7.43 -10.44
CA THR A 53 -4.92 -8.65 -11.02
C THR A 53 -3.84 -8.35 -12.06
N GLU A 54 -4.06 -7.33 -12.90
CA GLU A 54 -3.08 -6.86 -13.88
C GLU A 54 -1.88 -6.21 -13.18
N ALA A 55 -2.14 -5.46 -12.10
CA ALA A 55 -1.09 -4.88 -11.26
C ALA A 55 -0.20 -5.96 -10.65
N LEU A 56 -0.75 -7.03 -10.08
CA LEU A 56 0.06 -8.13 -9.54
C LEU A 56 0.86 -8.87 -10.62
N TYR A 57 0.21 -9.15 -11.75
CA TYR A 57 0.87 -9.84 -12.86
C TYR A 57 2.05 -9.03 -13.39
N SER A 58 1.82 -7.77 -13.74
CA SER A 58 2.89 -6.88 -14.21
C SER A 58 3.96 -6.63 -13.15
N TRP A 59 3.57 -6.54 -11.87
CA TRP A 59 4.53 -6.38 -10.76
C TRP A 59 5.45 -7.59 -10.65
N GLU A 60 4.90 -8.80 -10.74
CA GLU A 60 5.69 -10.03 -10.72
C GLU A 60 6.66 -10.11 -11.92
N GLU A 61 6.21 -9.73 -13.11
CA GLU A 61 7.06 -9.66 -14.31
C GLU A 61 8.20 -8.64 -14.15
N ALA A 62 7.89 -7.44 -13.67
CA ALA A 62 8.89 -6.40 -13.43
C ALA A 62 9.90 -6.81 -12.34
N GLY A 63 9.46 -7.60 -11.37
CA GLY A 63 10.30 -8.15 -10.30
C GLY A 63 11.21 -9.30 -10.73
N ALA A 64 11.10 -9.82 -11.96
CA ALA A 64 11.91 -10.95 -12.41
C ALA A 64 13.41 -10.64 -12.44
N LEU A 65 13.77 -9.36 -12.60
CA LEU A 65 15.16 -8.87 -12.60
C LEU A 65 15.57 -8.19 -11.28
N ALA A 66 14.68 -8.17 -10.27
CA ALA A 66 14.97 -7.54 -8.99
C ALA A 66 16.08 -8.32 -8.26
N LYS A 67 17.06 -7.58 -7.70
CA LYS A 67 18.12 -8.17 -6.87
C LYS A 67 17.55 -8.91 -5.66
N ASP A 68 16.47 -8.36 -5.10
CA ASP A 68 15.74 -8.93 -3.98
C ASP A 68 14.26 -9.13 -4.34
N ARG A 69 13.96 -10.32 -4.87
CA ARG A 69 12.61 -10.71 -5.29
C ARG A 69 11.65 -10.85 -4.09
N THR A 70 12.17 -11.11 -2.90
CA THR A 70 11.37 -11.26 -1.68
C THR A 70 10.87 -9.89 -1.24
N ARG A 71 11.76 -8.91 -1.06
CA ARG A 71 11.40 -7.52 -0.79
C ARG A 71 10.43 -6.99 -1.84
N TRP A 72 10.70 -7.28 -3.12
CA TRP A 72 9.83 -6.88 -4.23
C TRP A 72 8.38 -7.34 -4.05
N ARG A 73 8.17 -8.61 -3.69
CA ARG A 73 6.83 -9.19 -3.50
C ARG A 73 6.10 -8.68 -2.26
N ILE A 74 6.83 -8.17 -1.27
CA ILE A 74 6.24 -7.64 -0.04
C ILE A 74 5.65 -6.25 -0.27
N ILE A 75 6.23 -5.43 -1.15
CA ILE A 75 5.80 -4.04 -1.38
C ILE A 75 4.27 -3.92 -1.62
N PRO A 76 3.65 -4.63 -2.58
CA PRO A 76 2.21 -4.55 -2.79
C PRO A 76 1.41 -4.98 -1.56
N ALA A 77 1.87 -6.03 -0.87
CA ALA A 77 1.21 -6.53 0.34
C ALA A 77 1.23 -5.50 1.47
N SER A 78 2.37 -4.82 1.69
CA SER A 78 2.49 -3.77 2.70
C SER A 78 1.57 -2.58 2.40
N ILE A 79 1.54 -2.13 1.14
CA ILE A 79 0.65 -1.03 0.72
C ILE A 79 -0.81 -1.40 0.95
N TRP A 80 -1.23 -2.57 0.47
CA TRP A 80 -2.63 -2.98 0.53
C TRP A 80 -3.09 -3.26 1.95
N TRP A 81 -2.23 -3.82 2.80
CA TRP A 81 -2.56 -4.00 4.20
C TRP A 81 -2.72 -2.67 4.93
N ALA A 82 -1.80 -1.71 4.73
CA ALA A 82 -1.91 -0.38 5.32
C ALA A 82 -3.20 0.33 4.88
N ILE A 83 -3.53 0.25 3.58
CA ILE A 83 -4.76 0.79 3.02
C ILE A 83 -6.01 0.13 3.61
N TRP A 84 -6.02 -1.19 3.71
CA TRP A 84 -7.15 -1.94 4.25
C TRP A 84 -7.38 -1.60 5.73
N LYS A 85 -6.31 -1.54 6.52
CA LYS A 85 -6.34 -1.13 7.94
C LYS A 85 -6.92 0.28 8.09
N GLU A 86 -6.40 1.25 7.35
CA GLU A 86 -6.86 2.63 7.41
C GLU A 86 -8.33 2.77 6.99
N ARG A 87 -8.70 2.14 5.86
CA ARG A 87 -10.08 2.15 5.36
C ARG A 87 -11.05 1.59 6.40
N ASN A 88 -10.68 0.51 7.07
CA ASN A 88 -11.53 -0.11 8.09
C ASN A 88 -11.63 0.73 9.36
N SER A 89 -10.53 1.33 9.81
CA SER A 89 -10.55 2.23 10.98
C SER A 89 -11.47 3.43 10.72
N ARG A 90 -11.41 4.04 9.54
CA ARG A 90 -12.35 5.11 9.13
C ARG A 90 -13.80 4.63 9.05
N CYS A 91 -14.03 3.45 8.46
CA CYS A 91 -15.36 2.92 8.21
C CYS A 91 -16.08 2.43 9.46
N PHE A 92 -15.36 1.80 10.40
CA PHE A 92 -15.96 1.07 11.52
C PHE A 92 -15.66 1.68 12.88
N GLU A 93 -14.55 2.42 13.02
CA GLU A 93 -14.11 3.02 14.28
C GLU A 93 -14.25 4.55 14.27
N GLY A 94 -14.46 5.16 13.09
CA GLY A 94 -14.53 6.61 12.93
C GLY A 94 -13.18 7.31 13.16
N ILE A 95 -12.08 6.55 13.15
CA ILE A 95 -10.72 7.06 13.34
C ILE A 95 -10.12 7.36 11.97
N GLU A 96 -9.69 8.60 11.77
CA GLU A 96 -9.03 9.06 10.57
C GLU A 96 -7.59 9.47 10.89
N ASN A 97 -6.62 8.66 10.46
CA ASN A 97 -5.20 8.97 10.67
C ASN A 97 -4.71 9.97 9.62
N SER A 98 -3.65 10.70 9.96
CA SER A 98 -3.02 11.59 9.01
C SER A 98 -2.38 10.80 7.85
N VAL A 99 -2.24 11.42 6.69
CA VAL A 99 -1.58 10.79 5.53
C VAL A 99 -0.15 10.38 5.89
N GLN A 100 0.53 11.16 6.71
CA GLN A 100 1.88 10.92 7.18
C GLN A 100 1.95 9.67 8.06
N ASP A 101 1.01 9.49 8.98
CA ASP A 101 0.94 8.29 9.83
C ASP A 101 0.69 7.04 9.00
N VAL A 102 -0.19 7.12 8.01
CA VAL A 102 -0.47 5.99 7.10
C VAL A 102 0.77 5.63 6.27
N LYS A 103 1.53 6.63 5.80
CA LYS A 103 2.81 6.42 5.09
C LYS A 103 3.83 5.74 5.99
N LEU A 104 4.02 6.26 7.20
CA LEU A 104 4.94 5.70 8.20
C LEU A 104 4.56 4.26 8.55
N ASN A 105 3.28 4.01 8.84
CA ASN A 105 2.78 2.66 9.13
C ASN A 105 3.04 1.68 7.98
N CYS A 106 2.90 2.12 6.72
CA CYS A 106 3.20 1.30 5.56
C CYS A 106 4.69 0.96 5.44
N ILE A 107 5.57 1.94 5.70
CA ILE A 107 7.03 1.74 5.67
C ILE A 107 7.45 0.81 6.81
N LEU A 108 6.96 1.04 8.03
CA LEU A 108 7.22 0.18 9.19
C LEU A 108 6.76 -1.26 8.93
N LEU A 109 5.63 -1.44 8.25
CA LEU A 109 5.14 -2.75 7.87
C LEU A 109 6.05 -3.44 6.84
N LEU A 110 6.52 -2.71 5.83
CA LEU A 110 7.52 -3.24 4.89
C LEU A 110 8.79 -3.67 5.64
N CYS A 111 9.34 -2.79 6.48
CA CYS A 111 10.53 -3.09 7.27
C CYS A 111 10.31 -4.29 8.19
N PHE A 112 9.17 -4.37 8.89
CA PHE A 112 8.83 -5.50 9.73
C PHE A 112 8.81 -6.82 8.95
N TRP A 113 8.17 -6.84 7.77
CA TRP A 113 8.07 -8.05 6.94
C TRP A 113 9.42 -8.43 6.32
N CYS A 114 10.21 -7.44 5.90
CA CYS A 114 11.59 -7.67 5.50
C CYS A 114 12.39 -8.26 6.66
N ASN A 115 12.44 -7.62 7.83
CA ASN A 115 13.23 -8.09 8.98
C ASN A 115 12.83 -9.49 9.46
N GLN A 116 11.53 -9.81 9.46
CA GLN A 116 11.05 -11.13 9.84
C GLN A 116 11.56 -12.22 8.87
N LEU A 117 11.83 -11.87 7.61
CA LEU A 117 12.38 -12.76 6.60
C LEU A 117 13.92 -12.74 6.54
N TYR A 118 14.55 -11.61 6.85
CA TYR A 118 16.01 -11.41 6.91
C TYR A 118 16.56 -11.44 8.33
N SER A 119 15.98 -12.22 9.25
CA SER A 119 16.21 -12.16 10.70
C SER A 119 17.66 -12.36 11.20
N ASN A 120 18.68 -12.30 10.32
CA ASN A 120 20.10 -12.22 10.61
C ASN A 120 20.79 -10.88 10.26
N ASP A 121 20.17 -9.90 9.59
CA ASP A 121 20.85 -8.63 9.20
C ASP A 121 20.08 -7.37 9.61
N ILE A 122 20.37 -6.86 10.82
CA ILE A 122 19.78 -5.64 11.43
C ILE A 122 20.20 -4.34 10.70
N ALA A 123 21.21 -4.39 9.82
CA ALA A 123 21.75 -3.21 9.16
C ALA A 123 20.76 -2.47 8.23
N SER A 124 19.71 -3.14 7.70
CA SER A 124 18.91 -2.55 6.60
C SER A 124 17.88 -1.48 7.01
N ILE A 125 17.51 -1.38 8.30
CA ILE A 125 16.44 -0.45 8.72
C ILE A 125 16.93 1.00 8.68
N VAL A 126 18.17 1.25 9.11
CA VAL A 126 18.76 2.59 9.15
C VAL A 126 18.96 3.13 7.73
N ASP A 127 19.46 2.29 6.81
CA ASP A 127 19.65 2.64 5.41
C ASP A 127 18.33 3.02 4.68
N VAL A 128 17.22 2.41 5.07
CA VAL A 128 15.89 2.74 4.52
C VAL A 128 15.35 4.05 5.09
N LEU A 129 15.67 4.39 6.34
CA LEU A 129 15.27 5.67 6.95
C LEU A 129 16.14 6.83 6.46
N ASP A 130 17.43 6.59 6.21
CA ASP A 130 18.38 7.60 5.73
C ASP A 130 18.22 7.91 4.22
N SER A 131 17.41 7.13 3.50
CA SER A 131 17.12 7.33 2.07
C SER A 131 15.78 8.03 1.78
N ILE A 132 15.07 8.48 2.82
CA ILE A 132 13.83 9.29 2.76
C ILE A 132 14.14 10.76 3.03
#